data_AF-A0A0B5F1D7-F1
#
_entry.id   AF-A0A0B5F1D7-F1
#
_cell.length_a   1.000
_cell.length_b   1.000
_cell.length_c   1.000
_cell.angle_alpha   90.00
_cell.angle_beta   90.00
_cell.angle_gamma   90.00
#
_symmetry.space_group_name_H-M   'P 1'
#
loop_
_entity.id
_entity.type
_entity.pdbx_description
1 polymer ?
#
loop_
_entity_poly.entity_id
_entity_poly.type
_entity_poly.pdbx_seq_one_letter_code
_entity_poly.pdbx_strand_id
1 'polypeptide(L)'
;MAKEPPSGHVVRKLRYLRSEFGLLACVGRVAEFGVLSTRRRRAAMSQTEGARLFREAWIAGVREHFPGEPKPGYVTPWEDTPEWERQAASAVYEQVRQLLEASDGRASRLTREQKSRFVATCWTAQMFKHFEDPKPGYVADWPELPDWQQETDADIFEAIEKSLL
;
A
#
# COMPACT_ATOMS: atom_id res chain seq x y z
N MET A 1 49.27 -55.77 -1.11
CA MET A 1 50.08 -54.78 -0.38
C MET A 1 49.41 -54.50 0.95
N ALA A 2 50.16 -54.74 2.02
CA ALA A 2 49.89 -54.60 3.46
C ALA A 2 49.50 -53.15 3.86
N LYS A 3 48.96 -52.79 5.03
CA LYS A 3 48.39 -53.45 6.23
C LYS A 3 47.65 -52.33 7.04
N GLU A 4 46.58 -52.74 7.71
CA GLU A 4 45.73 -52.16 8.78
C GLU A 4 46.44 -51.58 10.06
N PRO A 5 45.77 -51.11 11.16
CA PRO A 5 44.82 -49.99 11.38
C PRO A 5 45.14 -49.15 12.70
N PRO A 6 44.19 -48.76 13.61
CA PRO A 6 43.97 -47.39 14.14
C PRO A 6 44.51 -47.12 15.58
N SER A 7 44.38 -45.89 16.12
CA SER A 7 44.20 -45.56 17.59
C SER A 7 44.35 -44.07 17.96
N GLY A 8 43.36 -43.51 18.68
CA GLY A 8 43.50 -42.89 20.02
C GLY A 8 44.26 -41.56 20.29
N HIS A 9 43.60 -40.73 21.13
CA HIS A 9 44.15 -39.76 22.13
C HIS A 9 44.55 -38.36 21.62
N VAL A 10 43.83 -37.26 21.90
CA VAL A 10 43.63 -36.50 23.16
C VAL A 10 44.93 -35.86 23.72
N VAL A 11 44.83 -34.54 23.94
CA VAL A 11 45.57 -33.63 24.85
C VAL A 11 46.70 -32.78 24.24
N ARG A 12 46.49 -31.44 24.24
CA ARG A 12 47.26 -30.44 25.02
C ARG A 12 46.56 -29.07 24.91
N LYS A 13 45.76 -28.68 25.90
CA LYS A 13 46.12 -27.83 27.07
C LYS A 13 46.79 -26.50 26.69
N LEU A 14 46.02 -25.42 26.74
CA LEU A 14 46.46 -24.12 27.27
C LEU A 14 45.29 -23.51 28.07
N ARG A 15 45.42 -23.54 29.39
CA ARG A 15 44.61 -22.78 30.36
C ARG A 15 45.45 -21.58 30.80
N TYR A 16 44.85 -20.40 30.78
CA TYR A 16 45.02 -19.31 31.74
C TYR A 16 43.83 -18.34 31.48
N LEU A 17 42.70 -18.37 32.21
CA LEU A 17 42.41 -17.74 33.52
C LEU A 17 43.06 -16.35 33.65
N ARG A 18 42.44 -15.25 34.11
CA ARG A 18 41.11 -14.89 34.64
C ARG A 18 41.27 -13.40 35.03
N SER A 19 40.27 -12.54 34.82
CA SER A 19 39.96 -11.34 35.63
C SER A 19 38.79 -10.61 34.96
N GLU A 20 37.54 -10.88 35.35
CA GLU A 20 36.80 -10.16 36.39
C GLU A 20 36.72 -8.64 36.17
N PHE A 21 35.65 -8.22 35.47
CA PHE A 21 34.94 -6.98 35.80
C PHE A 21 33.44 -7.26 35.75
N GLY A 22 32.79 -6.95 36.87
CA GLY A 22 31.45 -7.38 37.22
C GLY A 22 30.34 -6.53 36.64
N LEU A 23 29.14 -6.99 36.99
CA LEU A 23 27.87 -6.27 36.96
C LEU A 23 28.03 -4.76 37.20
N LEU A 24 27.55 -3.97 36.25
CA LEU A 24 26.83 -2.74 36.56
C LEU A 24 25.69 -2.58 35.55
N ALA A 25 24.49 -2.88 36.05
CA ALA A 25 23.26 -2.36 35.51
C ALA A 25 23.32 -0.82 35.57
N CYS A 26 23.47 -0.18 34.41
CA CYS A 26 23.23 1.24 34.27
C CYS A 26 21.93 1.42 33.49
N VAL A 27 20.89 1.69 34.27
CA VAL A 27 19.62 2.27 33.86
C VAL A 27 19.93 3.55 33.07
N GLY A 28 19.73 3.52 31.76
CA GLY A 28 19.97 4.64 30.86
C GLY A 28 18.83 4.73 29.85
N ARG A 29 17.69 5.17 30.34
CA ARG A 29 16.47 5.51 29.59
C ARG A 29 16.84 6.54 28.52
N VAL A 30 17.08 6.10 27.28
CA VAL A 30 17.22 7.03 26.16
C VAL A 30 15.85 7.64 25.93
N ALA A 31 15.79 8.94 26.21
CA ALA A 31 14.60 9.75 26.19
C ALA A 31 13.86 9.64 24.84
N GLU A 32 12.55 9.45 24.96
CA GLU A 32 11.57 9.69 23.91
C GLU A 32 11.83 11.06 23.28
N PHE A 33 12.31 11.09 22.03
CA PHE A 33 12.11 12.25 21.17
C PHE A 33 10.64 12.26 20.71
N GLY A 34 9.76 12.60 21.67
CA GLY A 34 8.41 13.01 21.39
C GLY A 34 8.44 14.39 20.73
N VAL A 35 8.74 14.43 19.43
CA VAL A 35 8.20 15.51 18.61
C VAL A 35 6.71 15.18 18.45
N LEU A 36 5.91 15.70 19.36
CA LEU A 36 4.48 15.88 19.14
C LEU A 36 4.33 16.84 17.96
N SER A 37 4.49 16.28 16.75
CA SER A 37 3.96 16.87 15.54
C SER A 37 2.48 17.03 15.79
N THR A 38 2.10 18.25 16.14
CA THR A 38 0.70 18.65 16.26
C THR A 38 0.20 18.85 14.83
N ARG A 39 0.30 17.81 13.99
CA ARG A 39 -0.61 17.67 12.87
C ARG A 39 -1.97 17.56 13.53
N ARG A 40 -2.85 18.52 13.24
CA ARG A 40 -4.29 18.36 13.49
C ARG A 40 -4.62 16.93 13.08
N ARG A 41 -5.05 16.08 14.02
CA ARG A 41 -5.77 14.87 13.65
C ARG A 41 -7.05 15.38 12.99
N ARG A 42 -7.00 15.63 11.68
CA ARG A 42 -8.21 15.62 10.87
C ARG A 42 -8.85 14.28 11.19
N ALA A 43 -10.11 14.29 11.61
CA ALA A 43 -10.82 13.04 11.84
C ALA A 43 -10.60 12.18 10.60
N ALA A 44 -9.96 11.03 10.76
CA ALA A 44 -9.75 10.12 9.65
C ALA A 44 -11.14 9.81 9.09
N MET A 45 -11.35 10.02 7.79
CA MET A 45 -12.59 9.60 7.14
C MET A 45 -12.80 8.12 7.44
N SER A 46 -14.05 7.74 7.72
CA SER A 46 -14.38 6.33 7.89
C SER A 46 -14.09 5.55 6.61
N GLN A 47 -13.85 4.24 6.73
CA GLN A 47 -13.62 3.37 5.56
C GLN A 47 -14.76 3.48 4.53
N THR A 48 -16.00 3.59 5.00
CA THR A 48 -17.19 3.77 4.15
C THR A 48 -17.17 5.11 3.41
N GLU A 49 -16.80 6.21 4.08
CA GLU A 49 -16.69 7.52 3.42
C GLU A 49 -15.54 7.54 2.42
N GLY A 50 -14.41 6.89 2.72
CA GLY A 50 -13.28 6.76 1.79
C GLY A 50 -13.63 5.93 0.55
N ALA A 51 -14.32 4.81 0.73
CA ALA A 51 -14.82 3.99 -0.37
C ALA A 51 -15.83 4.74 -1.24
N ARG A 52 -16.72 5.52 -0.62
CA ARG A 52 -17.67 6.39 -1.32
C ARG A 52 -16.95 7.46 -2.13
N LEU A 53 -15.95 8.12 -1.56
CA LEU A 53 -15.12 9.11 -2.27
C LEU A 53 -14.44 8.51 -3.49
N PHE A 54 -13.83 7.32 -3.36
CA PHE A 54 -13.24 6.61 -4.50
C PHE A 54 -14.27 6.39 -5.61
N ARG A 55 -15.46 5.90 -5.25
CA ARG A 55 -16.52 5.61 -6.21
C ARG A 55 -17.03 6.88 -6.90
N GLU A 56 -17.24 7.95 -6.14
CA GLU A 56 -17.68 9.24 -6.67
C GLU A 56 -16.63 9.86 -7.60
N ALA A 57 -15.35 9.75 -7.26
CA ALA A 57 -14.25 10.19 -8.12
C ALA A 57 -14.16 9.38 -9.42
N TRP A 58 -14.35 8.06 -9.36
CA TRP A 58 -14.47 7.23 -10.57
C TRP A 58 -15.63 7.70 -11.46
N ILE A 59 -16.82 7.90 -10.89
CA ILE A 59 -18.00 8.31 -11.66
C ILE A 59 -17.78 9.68 -12.30
N ALA A 60 -17.17 10.61 -11.56
CA ALA A 60 -16.81 11.93 -12.08
C ALA A 60 -15.81 11.83 -13.24
N GLY A 61 -14.72 11.05 -13.08
CA GLY A 61 -13.73 10.85 -14.13
C GLY A 61 -14.31 10.16 -15.36
N VAL A 62 -15.16 9.14 -15.19
CA VAL A 62 -15.88 8.51 -16.32
C VAL A 62 -16.73 9.54 -17.07
N ARG A 63 -17.48 10.40 -16.36
CA ARG A 63 -18.31 11.42 -16.99
C ARG A 63 -17.51 12.48 -17.74
N GLU A 64 -16.29 12.78 -17.27
CA GLU A 64 -15.41 13.76 -17.89
C GLU A 64 -14.68 13.20 -19.11
N HIS A 65 -14.12 11.99 -18.99
CA HIS A 65 -13.13 11.47 -19.94
C HIS A 65 -13.67 10.39 -20.88
N PHE A 66 -14.74 9.67 -20.50
CA PHE A 66 -15.23 8.55 -21.31
C PHE A 66 -15.80 9.06 -22.65
N PRO A 67 -15.36 8.50 -23.79
CA PRO A 67 -15.88 8.93 -25.08
C PRO A 67 -17.32 8.43 -25.27
N GLY A 68 -18.26 9.37 -25.32
CA GLY A 68 -19.68 9.08 -25.56
C GLY A 68 -20.45 8.75 -24.29
N GLU A 69 -21.51 7.94 -24.42
CA GLU A 69 -22.39 7.60 -23.30
C GLU A 69 -21.77 6.49 -22.42
N PRO A 70 -21.52 6.72 -21.13
CA PRO A 70 -20.99 5.70 -20.24
C PRO A 70 -21.95 4.51 -20.08
N LYS A 71 -21.37 3.31 -19.93
CA LYS A 71 -22.17 2.13 -19.57
C LYS A 71 -22.83 2.35 -18.20
N PRO A 72 -24.08 1.90 -17.98
CA PRO A 72 -24.76 2.05 -16.69
C PRO A 72 -23.90 1.57 -15.50
N GLY A 73 -23.20 0.44 -15.66
CA GLY A 73 -22.31 -0.11 -14.65
C GLY A 73 -21.12 0.79 -14.28
N TYR A 74 -20.66 1.66 -15.17
CA TYR A 74 -19.58 2.60 -14.86
C TYR A 74 -20.06 3.74 -13.95
N VAL A 75 -21.35 4.09 -14.02
CA VAL A 75 -21.94 5.24 -13.33
C VAL A 75 -22.97 4.86 -12.26
N THR A 76 -23.07 3.58 -11.90
CA THR A 76 -23.92 3.07 -10.80
C THR A 76 -23.71 3.89 -9.52
N PRO A 77 -24.76 4.49 -8.94
CA PRO A 77 -24.66 5.26 -7.70
C PRO A 77 -24.09 4.45 -6.55
N TRP A 78 -23.51 5.13 -5.55
CA TRP A 78 -22.93 4.47 -4.39
C TRP A 78 -23.92 3.51 -3.74
N GLU A 79 -25.18 3.89 -3.60
CA GLU A 79 -26.22 3.10 -2.94
C GLU A 79 -26.47 1.75 -3.64
N ASP A 80 -26.22 1.67 -4.94
CA ASP A 80 -26.42 0.46 -5.76
C ASP A 80 -25.10 -0.28 -6.08
N THR A 81 -23.95 0.23 -5.64
CA THR A 81 -22.64 -0.41 -5.85
C THR A 81 -22.58 -1.79 -5.17
N PRO A 82 -22.14 -2.86 -5.87
CA PRO A 82 -21.96 -4.19 -5.27
C PRO A 82 -20.96 -4.19 -4.11
N GLU A 83 -21.18 -5.05 -3.11
CA GLU A 83 -20.37 -5.09 -1.89
C GLU A 83 -18.88 -5.37 -2.14
N TRP A 84 -18.55 -6.27 -3.06
CA TRP A 84 -17.15 -6.55 -3.42
C TRP A 84 -16.45 -5.30 -3.98
N GLU A 85 -17.17 -4.48 -4.74
CA GLU A 85 -16.64 -3.27 -5.35
C GLU A 85 -16.45 -2.17 -4.30
N ARG A 86 -17.35 -2.08 -3.31
CA ARG A 86 -17.18 -1.20 -2.15
C ARG A 86 -15.94 -1.57 -1.33
N GLN A 87 -15.71 -2.86 -1.12
CA GLN A 87 -14.53 -3.35 -0.41
C GLN A 87 -13.25 -3.06 -1.19
N ALA A 88 -13.26 -3.25 -2.51
CA ALA A 88 -12.15 -2.90 -3.38
C ALA A 88 -11.87 -1.38 -3.34
N ALA A 89 -12.90 -0.55 -3.50
CA ALA A 89 -12.81 0.91 -3.41
C ALA A 89 -12.24 1.37 -2.06
N SER A 90 -12.71 0.78 -0.95
CA SER A 90 -12.18 1.05 0.38
C SER A 90 -10.69 0.69 0.49
N ALA A 91 -10.29 -0.46 -0.07
CA ALA A 91 -8.90 -0.89 -0.03
C ALA A 91 -8.00 0.04 -0.84
N VAL A 92 -8.42 0.45 -2.04
CA VAL A 92 -7.63 1.37 -2.88
C VAL A 92 -7.52 2.75 -2.23
N TYR A 93 -8.62 3.26 -1.66
CA TYR A 93 -8.60 4.49 -0.86
C TYR A 93 -7.53 4.45 0.24
N GLU A 94 -7.52 3.37 1.04
CA GLU A 94 -6.54 3.22 2.13
C GLU A 94 -5.11 3.12 1.62
N GLN A 95 -4.87 2.47 0.49
CA GLN A 95 -3.53 2.36 -0.10
C GLN A 95 -2.99 3.73 -0.55
N VAL A 96 -3.83 4.57 -1.18
CA VAL A 96 -3.46 5.95 -1.55
C VAL A 96 -3.18 6.78 -0.30
N ARG A 97 -4.06 6.70 0.71
CA ARG A 97 -3.89 7.39 2.00
C ARG A 97 -2.57 6.99 2.67
N GLN A 98 -2.26 5.69 2.70
CA GLN A 98 -1.02 5.16 3.29
C GLN A 98 0.23 5.60 2.51
N LEU A 99 0.17 5.64 1.17
CA LEU A 99 1.28 6.16 0.37
C LEU A 99 1.56 7.63 0.68
N LEU A 100 0.52 8.45 0.77
CA LEU A 100 0.63 9.86 1.12
C LEU A 100 1.18 10.02 2.55
N GLU A 101 0.70 9.23 3.51
CA GLU A 101 1.19 9.25 4.89
C GLU A 101 2.66 8.82 5.00
N ALA A 102 3.02 7.68 4.40
CA ALA A 102 4.38 7.12 4.44
C ALA A 102 5.43 8.01 3.76
N SER A 103 4.99 8.86 2.83
CA SER A 103 5.85 9.81 2.13
C SER A 103 5.89 11.20 2.78
N ASP A 104 5.30 11.39 3.96
CA ASP A 104 5.09 12.71 4.58
C ASP A 104 4.39 13.70 3.64
N GLY A 105 3.48 13.21 2.81
CA GLY A 105 2.75 13.98 1.80
C GLY A 105 3.56 14.30 0.54
N ARG A 106 4.82 13.86 0.42
CA ARG A 106 5.66 14.15 -0.76
C ARG A 106 5.19 13.44 -2.03
N ALA A 107 4.44 12.33 -1.89
CA ALA A 107 3.82 11.66 -3.03
C ALA A 107 2.79 12.54 -3.77
N SER A 108 2.35 13.67 -3.20
CA SER A 108 1.61 14.72 -3.93
C SER A 108 2.32 15.19 -5.21
N ARG A 109 3.66 15.12 -5.24
CA ARG A 109 4.52 15.56 -6.36
C ARG A 109 4.68 14.52 -7.47
N LEU A 110 4.10 13.33 -7.32
CA LEU A 110 4.08 12.33 -8.39
C LEU A 110 3.38 12.91 -9.63
N THR A 111 3.84 12.53 -10.81
CA THR A 111 3.15 12.90 -12.06
C THR A 111 1.76 12.24 -12.11
N ARG A 112 0.84 12.80 -12.91
CA ARG A 112 -0.49 12.18 -13.12
C ARG A 112 -0.38 10.73 -13.59
N GLU A 113 0.54 10.44 -14.50
CA GLU A 113 0.86 9.08 -14.95
C GLU A 113 1.26 8.15 -13.78
N GLN A 114 2.13 8.61 -12.88
CA GLN A 114 2.54 7.83 -11.71
C GLN A 114 1.38 7.60 -10.73
N LYS A 115 0.53 8.61 -10.52
CA LYS A 115 -0.68 8.53 -9.68
C LYS A 115 -1.68 7.52 -10.27
N SER A 116 -1.93 7.61 -11.57
CA SER A 116 -2.79 6.72 -12.34
C SER A 116 -2.32 5.26 -12.24
N ARG A 117 -1.04 5.00 -12.54
CA ARG A 117 -0.43 3.66 -12.41
C ARG A 117 -0.60 3.06 -11.02
N PHE A 118 -0.43 3.87 -9.99
CA PHE A 118 -0.60 3.41 -8.62
C PHE A 118 -2.03 2.94 -8.35
N VAL A 119 -3.03 3.76 -8.72
CA VAL A 119 -4.45 3.40 -8.56
C VAL A 119 -4.81 2.15 -9.36
N ALA A 120 -4.40 2.07 -10.64
CA ALA A 120 -4.63 0.91 -11.49
C ALA A 120 -4.03 -0.37 -10.90
N THR A 121 -2.79 -0.31 -10.40
CA THR A 121 -2.12 -1.46 -9.77
C THR A 121 -2.88 -1.92 -8.51
N CYS A 122 -3.26 -0.98 -7.65
CA CYS A 122 -4.04 -1.27 -6.45
C CYS A 122 -5.40 -1.89 -6.79
N TRP A 123 -6.08 -1.41 -7.82
CA TRP A 123 -7.36 -1.93 -8.30
C TRP A 123 -7.23 -3.35 -8.88
N THR A 124 -6.25 -3.57 -9.75
CA THR A 124 -5.94 -4.89 -10.31
C THR A 124 -5.67 -5.93 -9.22
N ALA A 125 -4.95 -5.56 -8.16
CA ALA A 125 -4.76 -6.44 -7.01
C ALA A 125 -6.09 -6.79 -6.31
N GLN A 126 -7.07 -5.87 -6.26
CA GLN A 126 -8.41 -6.19 -5.76
C GLN A 126 -9.18 -7.10 -6.70
N MET A 127 -9.02 -6.98 -8.02
CA MET A 127 -9.65 -7.90 -8.97
C MET A 127 -9.20 -9.34 -8.71
N PHE A 128 -7.89 -9.58 -8.54
CA PHE A 128 -7.37 -10.91 -8.19
C PHE A 128 -7.81 -11.41 -6.82
N LYS A 129 -8.05 -10.51 -5.86
CA LYS A 129 -8.58 -10.88 -4.54
C LYS A 129 -10.03 -11.35 -4.59
N HIS A 130 -10.86 -10.69 -5.41
CA HIS A 130 -12.30 -10.90 -5.43
C HIS A 130 -12.78 -11.90 -6.50
N PHE A 131 -11.95 -12.17 -7.51
CA PHE A 131 -12.26 -13.10 -8.60
C PHE A 131 -11.12 -14.09 -8.80
N GLU A 132 -11.43 -15.39 -8.80
CA GLU A 132 -10.45 -16.46 -9.07
C GLU A 132 -9.93 -16.42 -10.51
N ASP A 133 -10.82 -16.11 -11.46
CA ASP A 133 -10.51 -15.95 -12.89
C ASP A 133 -11.09 -14.61 -13.40
N PRO A 134 -10.42 -13.48 -13.13
CA PRO A 134 -10.89 -12.17 -13.57
C PRO A 134 -10.80 -12.05 -15.09
N LYS A 135 -11.77 -11.35 -15.68
CA LYS A 135 -11.74 -11.06 -17.12
C LYS A 135 -10.44 -10.33 -17.49
N PRO A 136 -9.82 -10.61 -18.66
CA PRO A 136 -8.58 -9.94 -19.07
C PRO A 136 -8.66 -8.41 -19.01
N GLY A 137 -9.79 -7.82 -19.42
CA GLY A 137 -9.99 -6.37 -19.36
C GLY A 137 -10.11 -5.77 -17.95
N TYR A 138 -10.26 -6.58 -16.90
CA TYR A 138 -10.22 -6.12 -15.50
C TYR A 138 -8.80 -6.08 -14.93
N VAL A 139 -7.87 -6.82 -15.54
CA VAL A 139 -6.50 -7.00 -15.06
C VAL A 139 -5.47 -6.61 -16.13
N ALA A 140 -5.89 -5.83 -17.14
CA ALA A 140 -5.00 -5.29 -18.14
C ALA A 140 -3.92 -4.44 -17.47
N ASP A 141 -2.69 -4.49 -18.00
CA ASP A 141 -1.61 -3.64 -17.49
C ASP A 141 -1.92 -2.17 -17.81
N TRP A 142 -1.39 -1.24 -17.00
CA TRP A 142 -1.70 0.18 -17.14
C TRP A 142 -1.48 0.74 -18.55
N PRO A 143 -0.36 0.43 -19.26
CA PRO A 143 -0.14 0.94 -20.61
C PRO A 143 -1.16 0.44 -21.65
N GLU A 144 -1.92 -0.61 -21.32
CA GLU A 144 -2.95 -1.21 -22.17
C GLU A 144 -4.35 -0.66 -21.87
N LEU A 145 -4.50 0.12 -20.79
CA LEU A 145 -5.75 0.79 -20.46
C LEU A 145 -6.04 1.91 -21.47
N PRO A 146 -7.31 2.17 -21.81
CA PRO A 146 -7.66 3.31 -22.63
C PRO A 146 -7.37 4.63 -21.89
N ASP A 147 -6.98 5.67 -22.64
CA ASP A 147 -6.58 6.99 -22.09
C ASP A 147 -7.59 7.56 -21.09
N TRP A 148 -8.90 7.43 -21.36
CA TRP A 148 -9.95 7.93 -20.46
C TRP A 148 -9.91 7.28 -19.07
N GLN A 149 -9.54 5.99 -19.01
CA GLN A 149 -9.45 5.26 -17.76
C GLN A 149 -8.17 5.63 -17.02
N GLN A 150 -7.06 5.83 -17.74
CA GLN A 150 -5.82 6.34 -17.16
C GLN A 150 -6.04 7.72 -16.50
N GLU A 151 -6.77 8.64 -17.17
CA GLU A 151 -7.11 9.94 -16.58
C GLU A 151 -8.05 9.82 -15.38
N THR A 152 -9.06 8.93 -15.45
CA THR A 152 -9.96 8.65 -14.32
C THR A 152 -9.20 8.13 -13.10
N ASP A 153 -8.24 7.23 -13.29
CA ASP A 153 -7.41 6.68 -12.21
C ASP A 153 -6.51 7.77 -11.59
N ALA A 154 -6.01 8.72 -12.38
CA ALA A 154 -5.30 9.90 -11.85
C ALA A 154 -6.23 10.79 -11.02
N ASP A 155 -7.45 11.03 -11.49
CA ASP A 155 -8.44 11.86 -10.79
C ASP A 155 -8.86 11.25 -9.44
N ILE A 156 -8.98 9.92 -9.37
CA ILE A 156 -9.21 9.21 -8.11
C ILE A 156 -8.11 9.50 -7.10
N PHE A 157 -6.85 9.36 -7.51
CA PHE A 157 -5.72 9.65 -6.62
C PHE A 157 -5.79 11.09 -6.11
N GLU A 158 -5.99 12.05 -7.01
CA GLU A 158 -6.04 13.48 -6.67
C GLU A 158 -7.24 13.85 -5.80
N ALA A 159 -8.39 13.19 -5.99
CA ALA A 159 -9.56 13.39 -5.14
C ALA A 159 -9.29 12.92 -3.70
N ILE A 160 -8.66 11.76 -3.55
CA ILE A 160 -8.24 11.24 -2.25
C ILE A 160 -7.20 12.17 -1.62
N GLU A 161 -6.19 12.59 -2.37
CA GLU A 161 -5.18 13.55 -1.93
C GLU A 161 -5.83 14.85 -1.39
N LYS A 162 -6.73 15.46 -2.16
CA LYS A 162 -7.46 16.69 -1.77
C LYS A 162 -8.29 16.48 -0.49
N SER A 163 -8.86 15.31 -0.28
CA SER A 163 -9.64 14.99 0.93
C SER A 163 -8.79 14.93 2.22
N LEU A 164 -7.47 14.83 2.09
CA LEU A 164 -6.53 14.72 3.22
C LEU A 164 -5.82 16.04 3.57
N LEU A 165 -5.87 17.04 2.67
CA LEU A 165 -5.34 18.41 2.85
C LEU A 165 -6.34 19.34 3.57
#